data_AF-A0A356X1E8-F1
#
_entry.id   AF-A0A356X1E8-F1
#
_cell.length_a   1.000
_cell.length_b   1.000
_cell.length_c   1.000
_cell.angle_alpha   90.00
_cell.angle_beta   90.00
_cell.angle_gamma   90.00
#
_symmetry.space_group_name_H-M   'P 1'
#
loop_
_entity.id
_entity.type
_entity.pdbx_description
1 polymer ?
#
loop_
_entity_poly.entity_id
_entity_poly.type
_entity_poly.pdbx_seq_one_letter_code
_entity_poly.pdbx_strand_id
1 'polypeptide(L)'
;YPDVIESVSFKGPSATIKSHHNVGGLPEEMKLDLIEPVRELFKDEVREVGKALGIPAHFIGRHPFPGPGLGIRVIGELNKERLDLLREADFIFVEELKKQNLYHEVWQALAVLLPVQSVGVMGDERT
;
A
#
# COMPACT_ATOMS: atom_id res chain seq x y z
N TYR A 1 -2.29 -17.29 -5.67
CA TYR A 1 -1.15 -18.24 -5.72
C TYR A 1 0.21 -17.77 -5.16
N PRO A 2 0.65 -16.48 -5.25
CA PRO A 2 1.95 -16.06 -4.70
C PRO A 2 2.10 -16.34 -3.20
N ASP A 3 1.10 -15.95 -2.41
CA ASP A 3 1.16 -16.12 -0.94
C ASP A 3 1.10 -17.61 -0.51
N VAL A 4 0.46 -18.47 -1.32
CA VAL A 4 0.43 -19.93 -1.10
C VAL A 4 1.77 -20.58 -1.50
N ILE A 5 2.40 -20.15 -2.60
CA ILE A 5 3.75 -20.61 -2.98
C ILE A 5 4.79 -20.14 -1.97
N GLU A 6 4.67 -18.90 -1.47
CA GLU A 6 5.57 -18.33 -0.48
C GLU A 6 5.42 -19.02 0.89
N SER A 7 4.22 -19.49 1.24
CA SER A 7 3.95 -20.20 2.50
C SER A 7 4.15 -21.72 2.43
N VAL A 8 4.04 -22.32 1.25
CA VAL A 8 4.18 -23.77 1.04
C VAL A 8 5.41 -24.03 0.16
N SER A 9 6.46 -24.55 0.78
CA SER A 9 7.76 -24.84 0.15
C SER A 9 7.63 -25.86 -0.99
N PHE A 10 7.36 -25.39 -2.22
CA PHE A 10 7.07 -26.29 -3.34
C PHE A 10 8.34 -26.86 -4.03
N LYS A 11 9.57 -26.38 -3.76
CA LYS A 11 10.84 -26.98 -4.25
C LYS A 11 12.08 -26.25 -3.68
N GLY A 12 12.68 -26.78 -2.61
CA GLY A 12 13.87 -26.18 -1.96
C GLY A 12 13.50 -25.23 -0.83
N PRO A 13 14.43 -24.80 0.05
CA PRO A 13 14.12 -24.15 1.31
C PRO A 13 13.52 -22.76 1.07
N SER A 14 12.22 -22.70 0.78
CA SER A 14 11.44 -21.47 0.88
C SER A 14 11.42 -21.13 2.35
N ALA A 15 12.30 -20.22 2.71
CA ALA A 15 12.40 -19.78 4.07
C ALA A 15 11.01 -19.27 4.48
N THR A 16 10.50 -19.81 5.59
CA THR A 16 9.24 -19.49 6.27
C THR A 16 9.25 -18.05 6.83
N ILE A 17 9.76 -17.08 6.05
CA ILE A 17 10.02 -15.69 6.43
C ILE A 17 8.74 -14.86 6.37
N LYS A 18 7.55 -15.44 6.59
CA LYS A 18 6.31 -14.64 6.73
C LYS A 18 5.31 -15.19 7.74
N SER A 19 5.63 -16.27 8.47
CA SER A 19 4.70 -16.81 9.47
C SER A 19 4.54 -15.89 10.69
N HIS A 20 5.49 -14.99 10.96
CA HIS A 20 5.53 -14.18 12.20
C HIS A 20 5.35 -12.67 12.01
N HIS A 21 5.09 -12.16 10.79
CA HIS A 21 5.10 -10.71 10.52
C HIS A 21 3.71 -10.05 10.37
N ASN A 22 2.63 -10.81 10.18
CA ASN A 22 1.30 -10.24 9.93
C ASN A 22 0.29 -10.43 11.08
N VAL A 23 0.66 -11.16 12.13
CA VAL A 23 -0.26 -11.54 13.22
C VAL A 23 0.31 -11.10 14.57
N GLY A 24 0.67 -9.83 14.68
CA GLY A 24 0.99 -9.24 15.98
C GLY A 24 -0.30 -8.88 16.71
N GLY A 25 -0.59 -9.55 17.83
CA GLY A 25 -1.69 -9.16 18.74
C GLY A 25 -3.01 -9.90 18.57
N LEU A 26 -3.07 -10.95 17.75
CA LEU A 26 -4.19 -11.91 17.82
C LEU A 26 -3.92 -12.93 18.93
N PRO A 27 -4.97 -13.47 19.59
CA PRO A 27 -4.83 -14.61 20.49
C PRO A 27 -4.12 -15.77 19.80
N GLU A 28 -3.37 -16.57 20.57
CA GLU A 28 -2.71 -17.80 20.05
C GLU A 28 -3.71 -18.73 19.36
N GLU A 29 -4.94 -18.81 19.89
CA GLU A 29 -6.04 -19.53 19.28
C GLU A 29 -7.19 -18.58 18.94
N MET A 30 -7.49 -18.47 17.65
CA MET A 30 -8.71 -17.83 17.17
C MET A 30 -9.83 -18.86 17.05
N LYS A 31 -11.00 -18.56 17.62
CA LYS A 31 -12.22 -19.38 17.49
C LYS A 31 -13.02 -19.03 16.23
N LEU A 32 -12.32 -18.74 15.12
CA LEU A 32 -12.91 -18.38 13.84
C LEU A 32 -12.41 -19.32 12.76
N ASP A 33 -13.31 -19.75 11.88
CA ASP A 33 -12.95 -20.50 10.69
C ASP A 33 -12.35 -19.56 9.64
N LEU A 34 -11.20 -19.95 9.06
CA LEU A 34 -10.53 -19.19 8.00
C LEU A 34 -11.00 -19.69 6.62
N ILE A 35 -11.60 -18.80 5.84
CA ILE A 35 -12.02 -19.07 4.46
C ILE A 35 -11.34 -18.06 3.53
N GLU A 36 -10.57 -18.54 2.55
CA GLU A 36 -9.80 -17.73 1.61
C GLU A 36 -10.35 -17.89 0.17
N PRO A 37 -11.45 -17.19 -0.21
CA PRO A 37 -12.18 -17.45 -1.46
C PRO A 37 -11.38 -17.11 -2.74
N VAL A 38 -10.30 -16.34 -2.62
CA VAL A 38 -9.44 -15.92 -3.73
C VAL A 38 -8.08 -16.62 -3.72
N ARG A 39 -7.89 -17.65 -2.89
CA ARG A 39 -6.60 -18.33 -2.65
C ARG A 39 -5.95 -18.84 -3.94
N GLU A 40 -6.75 -19.40 -4.83
CA GLU A 40 -6.30 -20.04 -6.06
C GLU A 40 -6.14 -19.06 -7.23
N LEU A 41 -6.55 -17.81 -7.06
CA LEU A 41 -6.51 -16.80 -8.13
C LEU A 41 -5.17 -16.04 -8.16
N PHE A 42 -4.79 -15.59 -9.36
CA PHE A 42 -3.77 -14.59 -9.61
C PHE A 42 -4.35 -13.16 -9.56
N LYS A 43 -3.46 -12.15 -9.54
CA LYS A 43 -3.88 -10.75 -9.32
C LYS A 43 -4.76 -10.23 -10.44
N ASP A 44 -4.47 -10.58 -11.68
CA ASP A 44 -5.28 -10.32 -12.86
C ASP A 44 -6.65 -11.01 -12.78
N GLU A 45 -6.71 -12.27 -12.38
CA GLU A 45 -7.97 -13.00 -12.20
C GLU A 45 -8.84 -12.38 -11.10
N VAL A 46 -8.24 -11.98 -9.97
CA VAL A 46 -8.94 -11.24 -8.90
C VAL A 46 -9.52 -9.92 -9.43
N ARG A 47 -8.82 -9.24 -10.35
CA ARG A 47 -9.34 -8.02 -10.98
C ARG A 47 -10.54 -8.31 -11.87
N GLU A 48 -10.53 -9.38 -12.66
CA GLU A 48 -11.67 -9.78 -13.50
C GLU A 48 -12.89 -10.16 -12.66
N VAL A 49 -12.70 -10.90 -11.56
CA VAL A 49 -13.77 -11.17 -10.59
C VAL A 49 -14.34 -9.86 -10.04
N GLY A 50 -13.48 -8.90 -9.66
CA GLY A 50 -13.92 -7.59 -9.21
C GLY A 50 -14.76 -6.84 -10.24
N LYS A 51 -14.40 -6.90 -11.53
CA LYS A 51 -15.19 -6.30 -12.62
C LYS A 51 -16.55 -6.98 -12.76
N ALA A 52 -16.60 -8.31 -12.72
CA ALA A 52 -17.83 -9.08 -12.80
C ALA A 52 -18.79 -8.80 -11.63
N LEU A 53 -18.25 -8.49 -10.45
CA LEU A 53 -19.00 -8.06 -9.27
C LEU A 53 -19.43 -6.58 -9.30
N GLY A 54 -19.07 -5.83 -10.34
CA GLY A 54 -19.45 -4.42 -10.49
C GLY A 54 -18.60 -3.45 -9.64
N ILE A 55 -17.43 -3.86 -9.16
CA ILE A 55 -16.53 -2.97 -8.42
C ILE A 55 -16.00 -1.89 -9.38
N PRO A 56 -15.99 -0.60 -9.00
CA PRO A 56 -15.51 0.46 -9.88
C PRO A 56 -14.05 0.26 -10.32
N ALA A 57 -13.76 0.55 -11.59
CA ALA A 57 -12.44 0.32 -12.19
C ALA A 57 -11.29 1.00 -11.41
N HIS A 58 -11.54 2.20 -10.85
CA HIS A 58 -10.53 2.92 -10.06
C HIS A 58 -10.15 2.22 -8.75
N PHE A 59 -11.04 1.40 -8.17
CA PHE A 59 -10.70 0.56 -7.02
C PHE A 59 -9.88 -0.66 -7.43
N ILE A 60 -10.29 -1.32 -8.52
CA ILE A 60 -9.62 -2.52 -9.06
C ILE A 60 -8.19 -2.20 -9.52
N GLY A 61 -8.01 -1.03 -10.15
CA GLY A 61 -6.73 -0.53 -10.67
C GLY A 61 -5.87 0.22 -9.65
N ARG A 62 -6.30 0.33 -8.38
CA ARG A 62 -5.53 1.06 -7.36
C ARG A 62 -4.18 0.38 -7.10
N HIS A 63 -3.13 1.17 -6.95
CA HIS A 63 -1.81 0.70 -6.53
C HIS A 63 -1.88 -0.02 -5.17
N PRO A 64 -0.97 -0.97 -4.91
CA PRO A 64 -0.84 -1.55 -3.59
C PRO A 64 -0.51 -0.48 -2.54
N PHE A 65 -1.09 -0.65 -1.36
CA PHE A 65 -0.83 0.21 -0.20
C PHE A 65 -0.34 -0.68 0.97
N PRO A 66 0.81 -0.36 1.58
CA PRO A 66 1.43 -1.21 2.59
C PRO A 66 0.57 -1.27 3.87
N GLY A 67 0.60 -2.39 4.59
CA GLY A 67 -0.16 -2.59 5.83
C GLY A 67 0.08 -1.53 6.91
N PRO A 68 1.35 -1.18 7.24
CA PRO A 68 1.67 -0.06 8.14
C PRO A 68 1.29 1.34 7.59
N GLY A 69 0.83 1.42 6.35
CA GLY A 69 0.36 2.64 5.71
C GLY A 69 1.39 3.77 5.65
N LEU A 70 0.95 4.97 6.06
CA LEU A 70 1.81 6.17 6.06
C LEU A 70 2.89 6.12 7.15
N GLY A 71 2.77 5.23 8.15
CA GLY A 71 3.74 5.14 9.24
C GLY A 71 5.16 4.86 8.76
N ILE A 72 5.31 4.05 7.70
CA ILE A 72 6.62 3.77 7.09
C ILE A 72 7.06 4.82 6.06
N ARG A 73 6.21 5.81 5.76
CA ARG A 73 6.48 6.90 4.81
C ARG A 73 6.83 8.21 5.53
N VAL A 74 6.70 8.28 6.84
CA VAL A 74 7.22 9.36 7.68
C VAL A 74 8.56 8.91 8.25
N ILE A 75 9.64 9.55 7.81
CA ILE A 75 10.97 9.24 8.33
C ILE A 75 11.17 10.03 9.63
N GLY A 76 11.47 9.32 10.72
CA GLY A 76 11.64 9.89 12.05
C GLY A 76 10.38 9.79 12.91
N GLU A 77 10.11 10.81 13.72
CA GLU A 77 8.97 10.83 14.64
C GLU A 77 7.63 10.79 13.91
N LEU A 78 6.70 9.98 14.42
CA LEU A 78 5.34 9.86 13.92
C LEU A 78 4.38 10.61 14.84
N ASN A 79 3.85 11.72 14.35
CA ASN A 79 2.80 12.49 15.02
C ASN A 79 1.70 12.90 14.02
N LYS A 80 0.60 13.46 14.55
CA LYS A 80 -0.59 13.79 13.76
C LYS A 80 -0.28 14.84 12.71
N GLU A 81 0.49 15.86 13.06
CA GLU A 81 0.83 16.99 12.20
C GLU A 81 1.62 16.54 10.97
N ARG A 82 2.62 15.67 11.18
CA ARG A 82 3.42 15.08 10.10
C ARG A 82 2.58 14.16 9.20
N LEU A 83 1.65 13.42 9.78
CA LEU A 83 0.72 12.58 9.03
C LEU A 83 -0.29 13.40 8.23
N ASP A 84 -0.79 14.51 8.78
CA ASP A 84 -1.69 15.44 8.09
C ASP A 84 -0.99 16.03 6.86
N LEU A 85 0.24 16.54 7.03
CA LEU A 85 1.06 17.05 5.93
C LEU A 85 1.32 15.99 4.86
N LEU A 86 1.71 14.78 5.26
CA LEU A 86 1.98 13.71 4.29
C LEU A 86 0.70 13.26 3.56
N ARG A 87 -0.46 13.22 4.23
CA ARG A 87 -1.74 12.90 3.59
C ARG A 87 -2.08 13.90 2.49
N GLU A 88 -1.89 15.19 2.76
CA GLU A 88 -2.14 16.25 1.77
C GLU A 88 -1.16 16.13 0.59
N ALA A 89 0.13 15.96 0.85
CA ALA A 89 1.14 15.80 -0.20
C ALA A 89 0.90 14.56 -1.08
N ASP A 90 0.61 13.40 -0.47
CA ASP A 90 0.32 12.15 -1.20
C ASP A 90 -0.98 12.28 -2.01
N PHE A 91 -2.01 12.93 -1.46
CA PHE A 91 -3.25 13.21 -2.17
C PHE A 91 -3.02 14.05 -3.43
N ILE A 92 -2.33 15.20 -3.30
CA ILE A 92 -2.04 16.07 -4.44
C ILE A 92 -1.21 15.33 -5.49
N PHE A 93 -0.17 14.62 -5.08
CA PHE A 93 0.70 13.86 -5.98
C PHE A 93 -0.07 12.80 -6.78
N VAL A 94 -0.89 11.99 -6.11
CA VAL A 94 -1.68 10.94 -6.75
C VAL A 94 -2.77 11.52 -7.64
N GLU A 95 -3.43 12.61 -7.23
CA GLU A 95 -4.45 13.27 -8.04
C GLU A 95 -3.85 13.85 -9.32
N GLU A 96 -2.64 14.45 -9.26
CA GLU A 96 -1.98 14.97 -10.45
C GLU A 96 -1.55 13.84 -11.40
N LEU A 97 -1.03 12.73 -10.88
CA LEU A 97 -0.74 11.55 -11.70
C LEU A 97 -1.97 11.01 -12.44
N LYS A 98 -3.14 11.01 -11.79
CA LYS A 98 -4.40 10.61 -12.44
C LYS A 98 -4.83 11.61 -13.50
N LYS A 99 -4.78 12.92 -13.22
CA LYS A 99 -5.14 13.98 -14.17
C LYS A 99 -4.29 13.95 -15.43
N GLN A 100 -2.99 13.63 -15.28
CA GLN A 100 -2.05 13.50 -16.39
C GLN A 100 -2.07 12.13 -17.07
N ASN A 101 -2.98 11.22 -16.68
CA ASN A 101 -3.05 9.84 -17.18
C ASN A 101 -1.77 9.00 -16.96
N LEU A 102 -0.93 9.38 -15.99
CA LEU A 102 0.33 8.69 -15.66
C LEU A 102 0.17 7.62 -14.59
N TYR A 103 -0.96 7.62 -13.86
CA TYR A 103 -1.17 6.73 -12.71
C TYR A 103 -1.04 5.24 -13.08
N HIS A 104 -1.46 4.84 -14.28
CA HIS A 104 -1.41 3.46 -14.75
C HIS A 104 -0.09 3.09 -15.45
N GLU A 105 0.77 4.07 -15.74
CA GLU A 105 2.08 3.86 -16.38
C GLU A 105 3.18 3.50 -15.37
N VAL A 106 2.91 3.68 -14.07
CA VAL A 106 3.84 3.36 -12.99
C VAL A 106 3.31 2.22 -12.13
N TRP A 107 4.23 1.40 -11.62
CA TRP A 107 3.90 0.28 -10.74
C TRP A 107 3.28 0.72 -9.41
N GLN A 108 3.87 1.75 -8.79
CA GLN A 108 3.42 2.31 -7.53
C GLN A 108 3.91 3.75 -7.40
N ALA A 109 3.05 4.64 -6.91
CA ALA A 109 3.38 6.03 -6.59
C ALA A 109 3.09 6.33 -5.12
N LEU A 110 3.98 7.08 -4.46
CA LEU A 110 3.83 7.51 -3.08
C LEU A 110 4.66 8.77 -2.78
N ALA A 111 4.20 9.57 -1.81
CA ALA A 111 4.99 10.61 -1.15
C ALA A 111 5.70 10.06 0.10
N VAL A 112 6.85 10.64 0.45
CA VAL A 112 7.61 10.36 1.68
C VAL A 112 7.94 11.68 2.37
N LEU A 113 7.75 11.75 3.68
CA LEU A 113 8.10 12.93 4.48
C LEU A 113 9.45 12.70 5.16
N LEU A 114 10.45 13.50 4.76
CA LEU A 114 11.80 13.48 5.33
C LEU A 114 11.90 14.45 6.52
N PRO A 115 12.75 14.19 7.54
CA PRO A 115 12.97 15.07 8.68
C PRO A 115 14.04 16.12 8.35
N VAL A 116 14.00 16.68 7.13
CA VAL A 116 14.95 17.68 6.67
C VAL A 116 14.23 18.97 6.33
N GLN A 117 14.83 20.09 6.70
CA GLN A 117 14.36 21.41 6.31
C GLN A 117 15.20 21.89 5.13
N SER A 118 14.53 22.47 4.14
CA SER A 118 15.20 23.18 3.05
C SER A 118 14.82 24.66 3.16
N VAL A 119 15.73 25.54 2.71
CA VAL A 119 15.42 26.96 2.63
C VAL A 119 14.42 27.14 1.49
N GLY A 120 13.21 27.60 1.82
CA GLY A 120 12.24 28.00 0.81
C GLY A 120 12.69 29.30 0.16
N VAL A 121 12.74 29.32 -1.17
CA VAL A 121 12.82 30.59 -1.89
C VAL A 121 11.42 31.19 -1.82
N MET A 122 11.24 32.17 -0.93
CA MET A 122 10.12 33.10 -1.09
C MET A 122 10.33 33.80 -2.43
N GLY A 123 9.40 33.63 -3.37
CA GLY A 123 9.37 34.46 -4.57
C GLY A 123 9.31 35.94 -4.17
N ASP A 124 9.85 36.80 -5.03
CA ASP A 124 10.14 38.23 -4.86
C ASP A 124 8.97 39.16 -4.43
N GLU A 125 8.00 38.73 -3.65
CA GLU A 125 7.00 39.60 -3.06
C GLU A 125 6.91 39.43 -1.55
N ARG A 126 7.27 40.54 -0.88
CA ARG A 126 7.03 40.76 0.54
C ARG A 126 5.53 40.81 0.79
N THR A 127 5.02 39.88 1.59
CA THR A 127 3.96 40.12 2.58
C THR A 127 4.21 39.25 3.79
#